data_AF-A0A2A4S699-F1
#
_entry.id   AF-A0A2A4S699-F1
#
_cell.length_a   1.000
_cell.length_b   1.000
_cell.length_c   1.000
_cell.angle_alpha   90.00
_cell.angle_beta   90.00
_cell.angle_gamma   90.00
#
_symmetry.space_group_name_H-M   'P 1'
#
loop_
_entity.id
_entity.type
_entity.pdbx_description
1 polymer ?
#
loop_
_entity_poly.entity_id
_entity_poly.type
_entity_poly.pdbx_seq_one_letter_code
_entity_poly.pdbx_strand_id
1 'polypeptide(L)'
;MATLTMAETDIILAAAKAKVLEMGAKMSVSVVDPRGDLLGMFRTDGASWRTPAISRAKALSSACFERPSGDLTENAMAPVFRGLMAMEGGHMIPGQGALPVFKNGEIVGAVGGSGGTAQQDEDASKVGIDAVGLTTTP
;
A
#
# COMPACT_ATOMS: atom_id res chain seq x y z
N MET A 1 13.46 12.50 -7.27
CA MET A 1 13.18 11.35 -6.38
C MET A 1 13.16 10.12 -7.25
N ALA A 2 13.87 9.07 -6.84
CA ALA A 2 13.70 7.76 -7.46
C ALA A 2 12.25 7.29 -7.25
N THR A 3 11.70 6.56 -8.20
CA THR A 3 10.33 6.04 -8.14
C THR A 3 10.28 4.66 -8.82
N LEU A 4 9.26 3.88 -8.50
CA LEU A 4 8.98 2.63 -9.18
C LEU A 4 8.70 2.88 -10.66
N THR A 5 9.34 2.10 -11.51
CA THR A 5 9.06 2.10 -12.95
C THR A 5 7.71 1.43 -13.22
N MET A 6 7.14 1.69 -14.40
CA MET A 6 5.92 1.01 -14.86
C MET A 6 6.12 -0.51 -14.88
N ALA A 7 7.28 -1.00 -15.33
CA ALA A 7 7.59 -2.43 -15.37
C ALA A 7 7.64 -3.06 -13.96
N GLU A 8 8.26 -2.38 -12.98
CA GLU A 8 8.25 -2.84 -11.58
C GLU A 8 6.82 -2.84 -11.03
N THR A 9 6.02 -1.81 -11.34
CA THR A 9 4.62 -1.71 -10.90
C THR A 9 3.75 -2.84 -11.45
N ASP A 10 3.91 -3.18 -12.74
CA ASP A 10 3.19 -4.29 -13.36
C ASP A 10 3.54 -5.64 -12.72
N ILE A 11 4.82 -5.88 -12.42
CA ILE A 11 5.28 -7.10 -11.74
C ILE A 11 4.71 -7.17 -10.31
N ILE A 12 4.79 -6.07 -9.56
CA ILE A 12 4.23 -5.98 -8.20
C ILE A 12 2.73 -6.33 -8.22
N LEU A 13 1.96 -5.70 -9.11
CA LEU A 13 0.52 -5.92 -9.21
C LEU A 13 0.18 -7.35 -9.66
N ALA A 14 0.96 -7.93 -10.58
CA ALA A 14 0.74 -9.31 -11.03
C ALA A 14 0.98 -10.32 -9.91
N ALA A 15 2.09 -10.19 -9.17
CA ALA A 15 2.42 -11.08 -8.06
C ALA A 15 1.43 -10.92 -6.90
N ALA A 16 1.09 -9.69 -6.53
CA ALA A 16 0.07 -9.42 -5.52
C ALA A 16 -1.28 -10.00 -5.93
N LYS A 17 -1.71 -9.84 -7.19
CA LYS A 17 -2.97 -10.42 -7.69
C LYS A 17 -2.97 -11.94 -7.59
N ALA A 18 -1.88 -12.61 -7.96
CA ALA A 18 -1.77 -14.05 -7.81
C ALA A 18 -1.96 -14.49 -6.35
N LYS A 19 -1.33 -13.78 -5.41
CA LYS A 19 -1.48 -14.06 -3.97
C LYS A 19 -2.91 -13.82 -3.47
N VAL A 20 -3.54 -12.74 -3.91
CA VAL A 20 -4.95 -12.45 -3.57
C VAL A 20 -5.89 -13.57 -4.02
N LEU A 21 -5.69 -14.07 -5.25
CA LEU A 21 -6.49 -15.17 -5.79
C LEU A 21 -6.23 -16.49 -5.05
N GLU A 22 -4.98 -16.80 -4.72
CA GLU A 22 -4.59 -17.96 -3.91
C GLU A 22 -5.29 -17.95 -2.53
N MET A 23 -5.37 -16.78 -1.88
CA MET A 23 -6.04 -16.63 -0.58
C MET A 23 -7.57 -16.65 -0.66
N GLY A 24 -8.16 -16.64 -1.86
CA GLY A 24 -9.60 -16.49 -2.06
C GLY A 24 -10.15 -15.14 -1.58
N ALA A 25 -9.29 -14.12 -1.49
CA ALA A 25 -9.64 -12.81 -0.94
C ALA A 25 -10.29 -11.90 -2.01
N LYS A 26 -11.24 -11.07 -1.57
CA LYS A 26 -11.94 -10.09 -2.42
C LYS A 26 -11.46 -8.68 -2.06
N MET A 27 -10.37 -8.25 -2.68
CA MET A 27 -9.63 -7.06 -2.28
C MET A 27 -9.09 -6.24 -3.46
N SER A 28 -8.63 -5.03 -3.15
CA SER A 28 -7.85 -4.19 -4.06
C SER A 28 -6.41 -4.09 -3.57
N VAL A 29 -5.47 -3.93 -4.51
CA VAL A 29 -4.07 -3.60 -4.21
C VAL A 29 -3.68 -2.38 -5.05
N SER A 30 -3.09 -1.38 -4.41
CA SER A 30 -2.60 -0.15 -5.03
C SER A 30 -1.09 -0.03 -4.86
N VAL A 31 -0.43 0.50 -5.89
CA VAL A 31 0.98 0.88 -5.89
C VAL A 31 1.05 2.39 -6.10
N VAL A 32 1.80 3.07 -5.23
CA VAL A 32 1.99 4.52 -5.27
C VAL A 32 3.46 4.88 -5.34
N ASP A 33 3.76 6.07 -5.85
CA ASP A 33 5.09 6.67 -5.83
C ASP A 33 5.45 7.19 -4.41
N PRO A 34 6.66 7.75 -4.17
CA PRO A 34 7.03 8.27 -2.85
C PRO A 34 6.16 9.43 -2.34
N ARG A 35 5.43 10.11 -3.23
CA ARG A 35 4.51 11.21 -2.91
C ARG A 35 3.10 10.70 -2.62
N GLY A 36 2.83 9.42 -2.88
CA GLY A 36 1.52 8.81 -2.77
C GLY A 36 0.64 8.93 -4.02
N ASP A 37 1.22 9.38 -5.14
CA ASP A 37 0.52 9.40 -6.42
C ASP A 37 0.36 7.96 -6.96
N LEU A 38 -0.81 7.67 -7.51
CA LEU A 38 -1.15 6.32 -7.95
C LEU A 38 -0.37 5.95 -9.21
N LEU A 39 0.42 4.87 -9.13
CA LEU A 39 1.12 4.29 -10.28
C LEU A 39 0.30 3.17 -10.93
N GLY A 40 -0.39 2.37 -10.13
CA GLY A 40 -1.25 1.30 -10.64
C GLY A 40 -2.07 0.63 -9.55
N MET A 41 -3.14 -0.05 -9.95
CA MET A 41 -4.05 -0.72 -9.02
C MET A 41 -4.84 -1.82 -9.74
N PHE A 42 -5.26 -2.84 -9.00
CA PHE A 42 -6.37 -3.70 -9.40
C PHE A 42 -7.40 -3.83 -8.27
N ARG A 43 -8.63 -4.22 -8.65
CA ARG A 43 -9.68 -4.68 -7.74
C ARG A 43 -10.19 -6.03 -8.24
N THR A 44 -10.27 -7.02 -7.37
CA THR A 44 -10.82 -8.33 -7.77
C THR A 44 -12.35 -8.32 -7.85
N ASP A 45 -12.90 -9.26 -8.61
CA ASP A 45 -14.33 -9.41 -8.76
C ASP A 45 -15.01 -9.70 -7.41
N GLY A 46 -16.15 -9.06 -7.17
CA GLY A 46 -16.89 -9.17 -5.92
C GLY A 46 -16.26 -8.44 -4.72
N ALA A 47 -15.11 -7.77 -4.88
CA ALA A 47 -14.55 -6.92 -3.84
C ALA A 47 -15.43 -5.69 -3.58
N SER A 48 -15.59 -5.33 -2.30
CA SER A 48 -16.36 -4.15 -1.87
C SER A 48 -15.88 -2.88 -2.58
N TRP A 49 -16.82 -2.00 -2.93
CA TRP A 49 -16.55 -0.73 -3.60
C TRP A 49 -15.58 0.19 -2.84
N ARG A 50 -15.44 -0.01 -1.52
CA ARG A 50 -14.55 0.75 -0.64
C ARG A 50 -13.08 0.38 -0.80
N THR A 51 -12.79 -0.85 -1.23
CA THR A 51 -11.43 -1.41 -1.23
C THR A 51 -10.42 -0.61 -2.06
N PRO A 52 -10.74 -0.05 -3.25
CA PRO A 52 -9.77 0.75 -4.02
C PRO A 52 -9.27 1.96 -3.24
N ALA A 53 -10.20 2.78 -2.72
CA ALA A 53 -9.88 3.99 -1.99
C ALA A 53 -9.10 3.69 -0.71
N ILE A 54 -9.48 2.66 0.04
CA ILE A 54 -8.79 2.28 1.28
C ILE A 54 -7.39 1.73 0.98
N SER A 55 -7.23 0.90 -0.06
CA SER A 55 -5.92 0.34 -0.44
C SER A 55 -4.93 1.45 -0.81
N ARG A 56 -5.37 2.42 -1.63
CA ARG A 56 -4.57 3.60 -1.98
C ARG A 56 -4.26 4.44 -0.75
N ALA A 57 -5.23 4.61 0.15
CA ALA A 57 -5.04 5.44 1.33
C ALA A 57 -4.06 4.85 2.36
N LYS A 58 -4.05 3.52 2.52
CA LYS A 58 -3.02 2.84 3.31
C LYS A 58 -1.64 2.96 2.65
N ALA A 59 -1.57 2.83 1.33
CA ALA A 59 -0.32 2.99 0.57
C ALA A 59 0.25 4.42 0.71
N LEU A 60 -0.59 5.46 0.59
CA LEU A 60 -0.21 6.85 0.85
C LEU A 60 0.36 7.00 2.27
N SER A 61 -0.35 6.51 3.30
CA SER A 61 0.16 6.56 4.68
C SER A 61 1.55 5.92 4.80
N SER A 62 1.74 4.77 4.16
CA SER A 62 3.01 4.05 4.23
C SER A 62 4.15 4.78 3.53
N ALA A 63 3.89 5.36 2.35
CA ALA A 63 4.86 6.17 1.61
C ALA A 63 5.24 7.45 2.39
N CYS A 64 4.26 8.19 2.92
CA CYS A 64 4.50 9.46 3.61
C CYS A 64 5.33 9.32 4.89
N PHE A 65 5.19 8.20 5.60
CA PHE A 65 5.87 7.97 6.87
C PHE A 65 7.06 7.01 6.75
N GLU A 66 7.34 6.48 5.57
CA GLU A 66 8.39 5.50 5.30
C GLU A 66 8.31 4.29 6.25
N ARG A 67 7.09 3.87 6.59
CA ARG A 67 6.78 2.83 7.58
C ARG A 67 5.60 1.97 7.14
N PRO A 68 5.49 0.72 7.61
CA PRO A 68 4.27 -0.06 7.51
C PRO A 68 3.06 0.75 7.99
N SER A 69 1.96 0.73 7.23
CA SER A 69 0.76 1.52 7.59
C SER A 69 0.12 1.06 8.90
N GLY A 70 0.40 -0.18 9.34
CA GLY A 70 -0.04 -0.73 10.62
C GLY A 70 0.59 -0.02 11.82
N ASP A 71 1.86 0.35 11.72
CA ASP A 71 2.62 1.01 12.79
C ASP A 71 2.07 2.41 13.10
N LEU A 72 1.34 3.00 12.17
CA LEU A 72 0.75 4.34 12.31
C LEU A 72 -0.57 4.34 13.11
N THR A 73 -1.12 3.17 13.41
CA THR A 73 -2.43 3.03 14.06
C THR A 73 -2.45 3.69 15.45
N GLU A 74 -1.36 3.58 16.20
CA GLU A 74 -1.24 4.18 17.54
C GLU A 74 -1.30 5.72 17.50
N ASN A 75 -0.83 6.33 16.41
CA ASN A 75 -0.81 7.78 16.24
C ASN A 75 -2.10 8.34 15.63
N ALA A 76 -3.03 7.49 15.17
CA ALA A 76 -4.24 7.91 14.45
C ALA A 76 -5.09 8.94 15.21
N MET A 77 -5.01 8.96 16.55
CA MET A 77 -5.76 9.87 17.40
C MET A 77 -4.99 11.14 17.79
N ALA A 78 -3.69 11.22 17.50
CA ALA A 78 -2.87 12.36 17.81
C ALA A 78 -3.34 13.60 17.02
N PRO A 79 -3.43 14.80 17.64
CA PRO A 79 -3.93 16.00 16.97
C PRO A 79 -3.21 16.32 15.66
N VAL A 80 -1.88 16.19 15.63
CA VAL A 80 -1.07 16.42 14.43
C VAL A 80 -1.40 15.42 13.31
N PHE A 81 -1.58 14.14 13.66
CA PHE A 81 -1.87 13.09 12.69
C PHE A 81 -3.28 13.26 12.10
N ARG A 82 -4.26 13.65 12.94
CA ARG A 82 -5.61 14.02 12.47
C ARG A 82 -5.60 15.25 11.58
N GLY A 83 -4.79 16.25 11.91
CA GLY A 83 -4.58 17.42 11.04
C GLY A 83 -4.07 17.00 9.66
N LEU A 84 -3.06 16.12 9.62
CA LEU A 84 -2.52 15.60 8.37
C LEU A 84 -3.57 14.81 7.56
N MET A 85 -4.29 13.87 8.20
CA MET A 85 -5.35 13.10 7.53
C MET A 85 -6.45 14.01 6.95
N ALA A 86 -6.78 15.11 7.64
CA ALA A 86 -7.74 16.10 7.15
C ALA A 86 -7.18 16.92 5.98
N MET A 87 -5.88 17.28 6.01
CA MET A 87 -5.20 17.95 4.90
C MET A 87 -5.15 17.07 3.64
N GLU A 88 -4.97 15.76 3.82
CA GLU A 88 -5.03 14.76 2.75
C GLU A 88 -6.46 14.46 2.27
N GLY A 89 -7.48 15.20 2.73
CA GLY A 89 -8.86 15.03 2.27
C GLY A 89 -9.46 13.65 2.58
N GLY A 90 -8.96 12.96 3.61
CA GLY A 90 -9.37 11.60 3.95
C GLY A 90 -8.75 10.51 3.06
N HIS A 91 -7.76 10.85 2.24
CA HIS A 91 -7.00 9.88 1.43
C HIS A 91 -5.86 9.21 2.19
N MET A 92 -5.72 9.44 3.50
CA MET A 92 -4.72 8.80 4.35
C MET A 92 -5.42 7.95 5.41
N ILE A 93 -5.08 6.66 5.48
CA ILE A 93 -5.63 5.72 6.48
C ILE A 93 -4.48 5.03 7.21
N PRO A 94 -4.31 5.27 8.53
CA PRO A 94 -3.39 4.51 9.37
C PRO A 94 -4.04 3.17 9.74
N GLY A 95 -3.59 2.09 9.13
CA GLY A 95 -4.08 0.74 9.39
C GLY A 95 -3.33 -0.30 8.57
N GLN A 96 -3.06 -1.45 9.17
CA GLN A 96 -2.23 -2.51 8.59
C GLN A 96 -2.74 -2.94 7.21
N GLY A 97 -1.80 -3.22 6.31
CA GLY A 97 -2.09 -3.65 4.94
C GLY A 97 -1.25 -2.98 3.87
N ALA A 98 -0.40 -2.00 4.21
CA ALA A 98 0.53 -1.39 3.28
C ALA A 98 1.95 -1.35 3.81
N LEU A 99 2.90 -1.47 2.90
CA LEU A 99 4.33 -1.51 3.17
C LEU A 99 5.07 -0.50 2.28
N PRO A 100 6.10 0.18 2.82
CA PRO A 100 6.95 1.06 2.03
C PRO A 100 7.84 0.21 1.12
N VAL A 101 8.32 0.80 0.02
CA VAL A 101 9.25 0.16 -0.90
C VAL A 101 10.54 0.96 -0.96
N PHE A 102 11.65 0.32 -0.60
CA PHE A 102 12.98 0.91 -0.65
C PHE A 102 13.82 0.30 -1.77
N LYS A 103 14.63 1.14 -2.41
CA LYS A 103 15.64 0.77 -3.40
C LYS A 103 16.94 1.45 -3.05
N ASN A 104 17.96 0.67 -2.69
CA ASN A 104 19.25 1.17 -2.22
C ASN A 104 19.12 2.13 -1.01
N GLY A 105 18.23 1.83 -0.07
CA GLY A 105 17.98 2.66 1.11
C GLY A 105 17.13 3.92 0.86
N GLU A 106 16.73 4.21 -0.37
CA GLU A 106 15.83 5.32 -0.69
C GLU A 106 14.39 4.84 -0.89
N ILE A 107 13.41 5.57 -0.34
CA ILE A 107 11.98 5.33 -0.57
C ILE A 107 11.65 5.56 -2.05
N VAL A 108 11.06 4.56 -2.70
CA VAL A 108 10.64 4.62 -4.12
C VAL A 108 9.13 4.46 -4.32
N GLY A 109 8.38 4.18 -3.25
CA GLY A 109 6.93 4.08 -3.27
C GLY A 109 6.37 3.29 -2.11
N ALA A 110 5.12 2.86 -2.23
CA ALA A 110 4.47 1.94 -1.30
C ALA A 110 3.47 1.04 -2.03
N VAL A 111 3.20 -0.12 -1.44
CA VAL A 111 2.16 -1.06 -1.92
C VAL A 111 1.15 -1.25 -0.78
N GLY A 112 -0.13 -1.15 -1.09
CA GLY A 112 -1.19 -1.29 -0.09
C GLY A 112 -2.37 -2.14 -0.55
N GLY A 113 -2.81 -3.05 0.31
CA GLY A 113 -3.98 -3.92 0.14
C GLY A 113 -5.18 -3.48 0.97
N SER A 114 -6.38 -3.78 0.48
CA SER A 114 -7.62 -3.66 1.26
C SER A 114 -8.71 -4.62 0.82
N GLY A 115 -9.25 -5.39 1.76
CA GLY A 115 -10.48 -6.18 1.58
C GLY A 115 -10.43 -7.58 2.19
N GLY A 116 -9.24 -8.07 2.52
CA GLY A 116 -9.05 -9.27 3.34
C GLY A 116 -9.01 -8.95 4.83
N THR A 117 -8.42 -9.85 5.60
CA THR A 117 -7.92 -9.50 6.94
C THR A 117 -6.73 -8.54 6.83
N ALA A 118 -6.41 -7.85 7.92
CA ALA A 118 -5.26 -6.95 7.98
C ALA A 118 -3.95 -7.62 7.55
N GLN A 119 -3.75 -8.88 7.95
CA GLN A 119 -2.59 -9.67 7.55
C GLN A 119 -2.63 -10.06 6.06
N GLN A 120 -3.79 -10.46 5.52
CA GLN A 120 -3.92 -10.77 4.10
C GLN A 120 -3.64 -9.55 3.21
N ASP A 121 -4.08 -8.37 3.63
CA ASP A 121 -3.80 -7.10 2.95
C ASP A 121 -2.28 -6.85 2.86
N GLU A 122 -1.55 -7.10 3.96
CA GLU A 122 -0.11 -6.91 4.05
C GLU A 122 0.68 -7.99 3.32
N ASP A 123 0.28 -9.25 3.43
CA ASP A 123 0.89 -10.39 2.75
C ASP A 123 0.85 -10.21 1.22
N ALA A 124 -0.29 -9.75 0.68
CA ALA A 124 -0.42 -9.44 -0.75
C ALA A 124 0.52 -8.31 -1.17
N SER A 125 0.64 -7.26 -0.34
CA SER A 125 1.54 -6.14 -0.60
C SER A 125 3.00 -6.59 -0.57
N LYS A 126 3.38 -7.40 0.42
CA LYS A 126 4.73 -7.93 0.59
C LYS A 126 5.14 -8.83 -0.58
N VAL A 127 4.28 -9.77 -0.99
CA VAL A 127 4.57 -10.66 -2.14
C VAL A 127 4.78 -9.86 -3.42
N GLY A 128 4.02 -8.77 -3.62
CA GLY A 128 4.24 -7.85 -4.73
C GLY A 128 5.64 -7.23 -4.70
N ILE A 129 6.07 -6.71 -3.54
CA ILE A 129 7.38 -6.07 -3.36
C ILE A 129 8.53 -7.07 -3.53
N ASP A 130 8.40 -8.25 -2.94
CA ASP A 130 9.42 -9.32 -3.02
C ASP A 130 9.66 -9.76 -4.48
N ALA A 131 8.63 -9.70 -5.34
CA ALA A 131 8.71 -10.12 -6.75
C ALA A 131 9.62 -9.23 -7.61
N VAL A 132 9.89 -7.99 -7.19
CA VAL A 132 10.85 -7.08 -7.85
C VAL A 132 12.20 -7.00 -7.13
N GLY A 133 12.40 -7.82 -6.08
CA GLY A 133 13.65 -7.86 -5.33
C GLY A 133 13.96 -6.59 -4.52
N LEU A 134 12.93 -5.82 -4.16
CA LEU A 134 13.05 -4.60 -3.36
C LEU A 134 12.71 -4.89 -1.89
N THR A 135 13.05 -3.95 -0.99
CA THR A 135 12.93 -4.15 0.46
C THR A 135 11.80 -3.29 1.05
N THR A 136 11.29 -3.71 2.21
CA THR A 136 10.29 -2.95 2.99
C THR A 136 10.91 -2.16 4.14
N THR A 137 12.24 -2.18 4.22
CA THR A 137 13.07 -1.42 5.16
C THR A 137 14.25 -0.82 4.39
N PRO A 138 14.83 0.29 4.86
CA PRO A 138 16.03 0.88 4.26
C PRO A 138 17.20 -0.09 4.16
#